data_AF-V9EPF4-F1
#
_entry.id   AF-V9EPF4-F1
#
_cell.length_a   1.000
_cell.length_b   1.000
_cell.length_c   1.000
_cell.angle_alpha   90.00
_cell.angle_beta   90.00
_cell.angle_gamma   90.00
#
_symmetry.space_group_name_H-M   'P 1'
#
loop_
_entity.id
_entity.type
_entity.pdbx_description
1 polymer ?
#
loop_
_entity_poly.entity_id
_entity_poly.type
_entity_poly.pdbx_seq_one_letter_code
_entity_poly.pdbx_strand_id
1 'polypeptide(L)'
;MDGEGAAETLEVTAKDVRDACISVKTQQAYRSSLRAMSKWIRDTKMEQAPTFFDASGNIDLDRFTLDEFDSFLMEKRKTVGVSTLNGYRSALKDLYRRQDVPLPNTFEKKMATLFSGLKHMQATKYQSGAPKESGKEPLPYSLYQQLCKATLVRQDAGFSHFFLSTQWNLMCRSESVQTLCTQHLSGIDDSVGCVMFKSKTNQEGGGPKDPRHLYANPYSPDTCWITALAIYLACRPTQPKGPLFPGPNQKVRFGNTLRQLINAKTGQTHYGTHSIRKGVATFACSGTTGGPSIASVCLRVGWSLGGGVQDRYIRYESAGDQYLGRGVAGLPLNLADFAVLPPHFVNNQDVNLQKCVEEMFPMLRACSTLQDILKLCVASLVNHHSYLRELIPASHPLLSTFLFRYPDMMNHLEAALVRDTSTWMKPTGVPPHVELYKQLRQVQASIDNLPPVLLEGMSNLIEEKGVAAGNITKQALRKEQ
;
A
#
# COMPACT_ATOMS: atom_id res chain seq x y z
N MET A 1 -16.19 35.44 33.66
CA MET A 1 -17.25 35.52 32.63
C MET A 1 -16.93 34.45 31.62
N ASP A 2 -17.33 33.25 31.96
CA ASP A 2 -17.08 32.03 31.22
C ASP A 2 -18.05 31.97 30.04
N GLY A 3 -17.49 31.85 28.84
CA GLY A 3 -18.21 31.55 27.62
C GLY A 3 -17.92 30.12 27.21
N GLU A 4 -18.48 29.15 27.93
CA GLU A 4 -18.55 27.77 27.46
C GLU A 4 -19.46 27.71 26.24
N GLY A 5 -18.87 27.54 25.07
CA GLY A 5 -19.58 27.17 23.86
C GLY A 5 -20.16 25.78 24.03
N ALA A 6 -21.46 25.70 24.31
CA ALA A 6 -22.22 24.47 24.30
C ALA A 6 -22.05 23.78 22.94
N ALA A 7 -21.34 22.65 22.93
CA ALA A 7 -21.38 21.72 21.82
C ALA A 7 -22.80 21.15 21.78
N GLU A 8 -23.60 21.61 20.83
CA GLU A 8 -24.90 21.07 20.49
C GLU A 8 -24.71 19.58 20.13
N THR A 9 -24.95 18.69 21.09
CA THR A 9 -25.09 17.26 20.86
C THR A 9 -26.35 17.06 20.04
N LEU A 10 -26.21 17.05 18.72
CA LEU A 10 -27.23 16.59 17.79
C LEU A 10 -27.71 15.20 18.24
N GLU A 11 -28.95 15.11 18.72
CA GLU A 11 -29.60 13.85 19.08
C GLU A 11 -29.63 12.94 17.85
N VAL A 12 -28.89 11.83 17.93
CA VAL A 12 -28.85 10.82 16.87
C VAL A 12 -30.15 10.01 16.94
N THR A 13 -30.98 10.08 15.89
CA THR A 13 -32.25 9.34 15.86
C THR A 13 -32.04 7.85 15.52
N ALA A 14 -33.02 7.00 15.85
CA ALA A 14 -32.99 5.59 15.43
C ALA A 14 -32.93 5.42 13.90
N LYS A 15 -33.46 6.41 13.15
CA LYS A 15 -33.35 6.47 11.69
C LYS A 15 -31.91 6.75 11.25
N ASP A 16 -31.23 7.70 11.90
CA ASP A 16 -29.82 8.00 11.63
C ASP A 16 -28.91 6.78 11.90
N VAL A 17 -29.20 6.01 12.95
CA VAL A 17 -28.48 4.75 13.25
C VAL A 17 -28.76 3.67 12.19
N ARG A 18 -30.01 3.49 11.76
CA ARG A 18 -30.37 2.52 10.70
C ARG A 18 -29.80 2.91 9.33
N ASP A 19 -29.71 4.21 9.06
CA ASP A 19 -29.09 4.74 7.84
C ASP A 19 -27.57 4.59 7.87
N ALA A 20 -26.94 4.65 9.05
CA ALA A 20 -25.50 4.42 9.24
C ALA A 20 -25.05 2.97 8.91
N CYS A 21 -25.98 2.00 8.81
CA CYS A 21 -25.67 0.64 8.33
C CYS A 21 -25.06 0.62 6.91
N ILE A 22 -25.23 1.71 6.16
CA ILE A 22 -24.68 1.85 4.81
C ILE A 22 -23.94 3.19 4.71
N SER A 23 -22.69 3.16 4.20
CA SER A 23 -21.91 4.39 4.05
C SER A 23 -22.64 5.47 3.23
N VAL A 24 -22.46 6.74 3.58
CA VAL A 24 -23.04 7.91 2.86
C VAL A 24 -22.82 7.82 1.34
N LYS A 25 -21.64 7.36 0.93
CA LYS A 25 -21.28 7.15 -0.48
C LYS A 25 -22.15 6.09 -1.16
N THR A 26 -22.41 4.98 -0.48
CA THR A 26 -23.29 3.93 -0.99
C THR A 26 -24.73 4.43 -1.05
N GLN A 27 -25.19 5.20 -0.06
CA GLN A 27 -26.51 5.82 -0.11
C GLN A 27 -26.65 6.76 -1.32
N GLN A 28 -25.63 7.58 -1.61
CA GLN A 28 -25.61 8.45 -2.78
C GLN A 28 -25.59 7.67 -4.10
N ALA A 29 -24.84 6.56 -4.15
CA ALA A 29 -24.84 5.65 -5.29
C ALA A 29 -26.22 5.04 -5.51
N TYR A 30 -26.90 4.58 -4.45
CA TYR A 30 -28.25 4.05 -4.54
C TYR A 30 -29.28 5.09 -4.97
N ARG A 31 -29.21 6.33 -4.43
CA ARG A 31 -30.06 7.44 -4.92
C ARG A 31 -29.85 7.69 -6.41
N SER A 32 -28.61 7.64 -6.88
CA SER A 32 -28.30 7.81 -8.31
C SER A 32 -28.85 6.67 -9.16
N SER A 33 -28.73 5.42 -8.66
CA SER A 33 -29.32 4.24 -9.28
C SER A 33 -30.84 4.32 -9.38
N LEU A 34 -31.51 4.72 -8.30
CA LEU A 34 -32.96 4.88 -8.25
C LEU A 34 -33.43 5.98 -9.21
N ARG A 35 -32.74 7.12 -9.27
CA ARG A 35 -33.03 8.18 -10.27
C ARG A 35 -32.93 7.66 -11.70
N ALA A 36 -31.96 6.79 -11.99
CA ALA A 36 -31.84 6.20 -13.33
C ALA A 36 -33.01 5.26 -13.66
N MET A 37 -33.52 4.52 -12.67
CA MET A 37 -34.75 3.71 -12.80
C MET A 37 -35.98 4.60 -12.99
N SER A 38 -36.16 5.62 -12.15
CA SER A 38 -37.27 6.57 -12.26
C SER A 38 -37.30 7.29 -13.61
N LYS A 39 -36.13 7.68 -14.13
CA LYS A 39 -36.01 8.25 -15.48
C LYS A 39 -36.48 7.25 -16.54
N TRP A 40 -36.00 6.01 -16.48
CA TRP A 40 -36.41 4.97 -17.44
C TRP A 40 -37.92 4.70 -17.39
N ILE A 41 -38.53 4.67 -16.20
CA ILE A 41 -39.99 4.51 -16.04
C ILE A 41 -40.72 5.65 -16.76
N ARG A 42 -40.31 6.90 -16.53
CA ARG A 42 -40.92 8.08 -17.17
C ARG A 42 -40.78 8.04 -18.69
N ASP A 43 -39.60 7.66 -19.17
CA ASP A 43 -39.30 7.61 -20.60
C ASP A 43 -40.07 6.46 -21.31
N THR A 44 -40.31 5.34 -20.63
CA THR A 44 -40.85 4.11 -21.26
C THR A 44 -42.36 3.92 -21.03
N LYS A 45 -42.89 4.37 -19.89
CA LYS A 45 -44.30 4.18 -19.51
C LYS A 45 -45.18 5.38 -19.83
N MET A 46 -44.59 6.51 -20.23
CA MET A 46 -45.29 7.71 -20.70
C MET A 46 -46.47 8.09 -19.79
N GLU A 47 -47.71 8.08 -20.29
CA GLU A 47 -48.92 8.45 -19.53
C GLU A 47 -49.18 7.57 -18.31
N GLN A 48 -48.69 6.32 -18.30
CA GLN A 48 -48.83 5.40 -17.17
C GLN A 48 -47.76 5.63 -16.10
N ALA A 49 -46.70 6.39 -16.40
CA ALA A 49 -45.57 6.60 -15.50
C ALA A 49 -45.97 7.09 -14.09
N PRO A 50 -46.95 8.00 -13.90
CA PRO A 50 -47.36 8.44 -12.56
C PRO A 50 -47.85 7.29 -11.66
N THR A 51 -48.37 6.21 -12.23
CA THR A 51 -48.86 5.05 -11.46
C THR A 51 -47.73 4.20 -10.86
N PHE A 52 -46.48 4.42 -11.26
CA PHE A 52 -45.30 3.73 -10.74
C PHE A 52 -44.61 4.50 -9.60
N PHE A 53 -45.21 5.58 -9.10
CA PHE A 53 -44.64 6.38 -8.02
C PHE A 53 -45.62 6.51 -6.86
N ASP A 54 -45.10 6.39 -5.64
CA ASP A 54 -45.87 6.64 -4.42
C ASP A 54 -46.12 8.15 -4.21
N ALA A 55 -46.93 8.49 -3.20
CA ALA A 55 -47.22 9.90 -2.85
C ALA A 55 -45.96 10.71 -2.46
N SER A 56 -44.87 10.04 -2.09
CA SER A 56 -43.57 10.66 -1.77
C SER A 56 -42.64 10.77 -2.99
N GLY A 57 -43.08 10.33 -4.17
CA GLY A 57 -42.31 10.34 -5.42
C GLY A 57 -41.25 9.24 -5.51
N ASN A 58 -41.24 8.25 -4.61
CA ASN A 58 -40.40 7.06 -4.77
C ASN A 58 -41.06 6.06 -5.70
N ILE A 59 -40.30 5.10 -6.20
CA ILE A 59 -40.84 4.00 -7.02
C ILE A 59 -41.80 3.18 -6.15
N ASP A 60 -43.02 2.98 -6.63
CA ASP A 60 -44.03 2.12 -6.02
C ASP A 60 -43.64 0.65 -6.29
N LEU A 61 -43.35 -0.09 -5.21
CA LEU A 61 -42.87 -1.48 -5.26
C LEU A 61 -43.97 -2.50 -5.58
N ASP A 62 -45.25 -2.12 -5.48
CA ASP A 62 -46.38 -2.98 -5.87
C ASP A 62 -46.61 -2.93 -7.38
N ARG A 63 -46.26 -1.79 -8.00
CA ARG A 63 -46.42 -1.53 -9.44
C ARG A 63 -45.15 -1.85 -10.23
N PHE A 64 -43.99 -1.57 -9.67
CA PHE A 64 -42.70 -1.84 -10.32
C PHE A 64 -42.27 -3.30 -10.10
N THR A 65 -42.79 -4.19 -10.95
CA THR A 65 -42.56 -5.63 -10.85
C THR A 65 -41.13 -6.05 -11.21
N LEU A 66 -40.80 -7.31 -10.92
CA LEU A 66 -39.52 -7.91 -11.32
C LEU A 66 -39.33 -7.92 -12.84
N ASP A 67 -40.39 -8.05 -13.63
CA ASP A 67 -40.30 -8.11 -15.09
C ASP A 67 -40.05 -6.70 -15.69
N GLU A 68 -40.57 -5.65 -15.03
CA GLU A 68 -40.20 -4.26 -15.32
C GLU A 68 -38.74 -4.00 -14.99
N PHE A 69 -38.27 -4.53 -13.86
CA PHE A 69 -36.87 -4.42 -13.48
C PHE A 69 -35.93 -5.16 -14.46
N ASP A 70 -36.30 -6.35 -14.92
CA ASP A 70 -35.56 -7.08 -15.96
C ASP A 70 -35.47 -6.26 -17.25
N SER A 71 -36.58 -5.67 -17.68
CA SER A 71 -36.65 -4.78 -18.85
C SER A 71 -35.71 -3.58 -18.70
N PHE A 72 -35.72 -2.93 -17.53
CA PHE A 72 -34.78 -1.86 -17.21
C PHE A 72 -33.31 -2.33 -17.27
N LEU A 73 -32.99 -3.49 -16.69
CA LEU A 73 -31.64 -4.03 -16.71
C LEU A 73 -31.18 -4.36 -18.13
N MET A 74 -32.04 -4.88 -18.98
CA MET A 74 -31.72 -5.19 -20.38
C MET A 74 -31.47 -3.91 -21.19
N GLU A 75 -32.27 -2.86 -20.97
CA GLU A 75 -32.04 -1.57 -21.60
C GLU A 75 -30.69 -0.98 -21.16
N LYS A 76 -30.38 -1.02 -19.86
CA LYS A 76 -29.10 -0.54 -19.35
C LYS A 76 -27.93 -1.39 -19.82
N ARG A 77 -28.07 -2.71 -19.99
CA ARG A 77 -26.99 -3.59 -20.44
C ARG A 77 -26.39 -3.16 -21.79
N LYS A 78 -27.17 -2.49 -22.64
CA LYS A 78 -26.71 -1.93 -23.92
C LYS A 78 -25.59 -0.89 -23.74
N THR A 79 -25.57 -0.19 -22.60
CA THR A 79 -24.65 0.93 -22.35
C THR A 79 -23.72 0.70 -21.16
N VAL A 80 -24.04 -0.22 -20.25
CA VAL A 80 -23.24 -0.48 -19.03
C VAL A 80 -22.91 -1.96 -18.84
N GLY A 81 -21.79 -2.22 -18.16
CA GLY A 81 -21.35 -3.57 -17.82
C GLY A 81 -22.13 -4.19 -16.65
N VAL A 82 -21.99 -5.52 -16.49
CA VAL A 82 -22.69 -6.34 -15.49
C VAL A 82 -22.47 -5.85 -14.05
N SER A 83 -21.29 -5.29 -13.73
CA SER A 83 -21.03 -4.73 -12.39
C SER A 83 -21.93 -3.53 -12.06
N THR A 84 -22.25 -2.69 -13.04
CA THR A 84 -23.13 -1.54 -12.86
C THR A 84 -24.58 -2.01 -12.68
N LEU A 85 -25.00 -3.04 -13.43
CA LEU A 85 -26.30 -3.66 -13.28
C LEU A 85 -26.53 -4.20 -11.86
N ASN A 86 -25.49 -4.81 -11.27
CA ASN A 86 -25.56 -5.29 -9.89
C ASN A 86 -25.74 -4.12 -8.88
N GLY A 87 -25.26 -2.92 -9.22
CA GLY A 87 -25.51 -1.71 -8.44
C GLY A 87 -26.97 -1.27 -8.45
N TYR A 88 -27.67 -1.44 -9.57
CA TYR A 88 -29.12 -1.23 -9.63
C TYR A 88 -29.87 -2.26 -8.77
N ARG A 89 -29.48 -3.54 -8.86
CA ARG A 89 -30.05 -4.61 -8.01
C ARG A 89 -29.92 -4.29 -6.53
N SER A 90 -28.73 -3.87 -6.09
CA SER A 90 -28.49 -3.48 -4.70
C SER A 90 -29.30 -2.24 -4.28
N ALA A 91 -29.45 -1.26 -5.16
CA ALA A 91 -30.26 -0.08 -4.88
C ALA A 91 -31.75 -0.39 -4.76
N LEU A 92 -32.28 -1.28 -5.60
CA LEU A 92 -33.67 -1.74 -5.50
C LEU A 92 -33.89 -2.53 -4.21
N LYS A 93 -32.98 -3.44 -3.87
CA LYS A 93 -33.02 -4.19 -2.60
C LYS A 93 -33.00 -3.26 -1.38
N ASP A 94 -32.23 -2.18 -1.46
CA ASP A 94 -32.21 -1.15 -0.42
C ASP A 94 -33.51 -0.33 -0.35
N LEU A 95 -34.19 -0.11 -1.48
CA LEU A 95 -35.50 0.54 -1.51
C LEU A 95 -36.55 -0.30 -0.78
N TYR A 96 -36.63 -1.61 -1.04
CA TYR A 96 -37.49 -2.55 -0.28
C TYR A 96 -37.23 -2.42 1.23
N ARG A 97 -35.96 -2.42 1.64
CA ARG A 97 -35.56 -2.26 3.04
C ARG A 97 -36.00 -0.92 3.64
N ARG A 98 -35.92 0.19 2.89
CA ARG A 98 -36.27 1.54 3.37
C ARG A 98 -37.78 1.78 3.48
N GLN A 99 -38.56 1.15 2.61
CA GLN A 99 -40.03 1.21 2.65
C GLN A 99 -40.63 0.13 3.56
N ASP A 100 -39.80 -0.68 4.23
CA ASP A 100 -40.21 -1.79 5.10
C ASP A 100 -41.12 -2.82 4.38
N VAL A 101 -40.90 -3.00 3.07
CA VAL A 101 -41.64 -3.95 2.24
C VAL A 101 -40.81 -5.24 2.11
N PRO A 102 -41.39 -6.43 2.35
CA PRO A 102 -40.68 -7.69 2.21
C PRO A 102 -40.25 -7.90 0.75
N LEU A 103 -39.03 -8.39 0.56
CA LEU A 103 -38.57 -8.79 -0.77
C LEU A 103 -39.41 -9.95 -1.30
N PRO A 104 -39.82 -9.92 -2.59
CA PRO A 104 -40.53 -11.04 -3.19
C PRO A 104 -39.73 -12.35 -3.06
N ASN A 105 -40.39 -13.45 -2.70
CA ASN A 105 -39.75 -14.76 -2.50
C ASN A 105 -38.95 -15.25 -3.73
N THR A 106 -39.32 -14.81 -4.92
CA THR A 106 -38.67 -15.17 -6.20
C THR A 106 -37.51 -14.24 -6.57
N PHE A 107 -37.33 -13.10 -5.89
CA PHE A 107 -36.37 -12.06 -6.25
C PHE A 107 -34.95 -12.60 -6.34
N GLU A 108 -34.46 -13.25 -5.28
CA GLU A 108 -33.07 -13.73 -5.24
C GLU A 108 -32.81 -14.81 -6.30
N LYS A 109 -33.77 -15.74 -6.50
CA LYS A 109 -33.66 -16.79 -7.51
C LYS A 109 -33.67 -16.22 -8.94
N LYS A 110 -34.63 -15.35 -9.28
CA LYS A 110 -34.70 -14.70 -10.61
C LYS A 110 -33.42 -13.90 -10.89
N MET A 111 -32.98 -13.08 -9.93
CA MET A 111 -31.76 -12.29 -10.05
C MET A 111 -30.51 -13.17 -10.19
N ALA A 112 -30.39 -14.26 -9.44
CA ALA A 112 -29.26 -15.18 -9.57
C ALA A 112 -29.18 -15.77 -10.99
N THR A 113 -30.31 -16.23 -11.54
CA THR A 113 -30.38 -16.78 -12.90
C THR A 113 -30.02 -15.73 -13.95
N LEU A 114 -30.62 -14.54 -13.89
CA LEU A 114 -30.36 -13.47 -14.85
C LEU A 114 -28.88 -13.05 -14.87
N PHE A 115 -28.31 -12.80 -13.69
CA PHE A 115 -26.91 -12.39 -13.59
C PHE A 115 -25.94 -13.52 -13.96
N SER A 116 -26.31 -14.78 -13.77
CA SER A 116 -25.55 -15.92 -14.29
C SER A 116 -25.55 -15.92 -15.82
N GLY A 117 -26.72 -15.80 -16.45
CA GLY A 117 -26.85 -15.72 -17.91
C GLY A 117 -26.07 -14.55 -18.52
N LEU A 118 -26.15 -13.37 -17.91
CA LEU A 118 -25.38 -12.19 -18.33
C LEU A 118 -23.86 -12.43 -18.28
N LYS A 119 -23.37 -13.11 -17.23
CA LYS A 119 -21.94 -13.45 -17.10
C LYS A 119 -21.52 -14.49 -18.14
N HIS A 120 -22.35 -15.50 -18.39
CA HIS A 120 -22.07 -16.50 -19.43
C HIS A 120 -21.98 -15.86 -20.82
N MET A 121 -22.96 -15.04 -21.21
CA MET A 121 -22.91 -14.33 -22.49
C MET A 121 -21.67 -13.41 -22.62
N GLN A 122 -21.30 -12.75 -21.52
CA GLN A 122 -20.11 -11.92 -21.48
C GLN A 122 -18.82 -12.75 -21.63
N ALA A 123 -18.74 -13.91 -20.97
CA ALA A 123 -17.62 -14.83 -21.11
C ALA A 123 -17.50 -15.38 -22.54
N THR A 124 -18.62 -15.76 -23.17
CA THR A 124 -18.65 -16.19 -24.58
C THR A 124 -18.14 -15.08 -25.50
N LYS A 125 -18.57 -13.83 -25.30
CA LYS A 125 -18.05 -12.68 -26.05
C LYS A 125 -16.53 -12.53 -25.91
N TYR A 126 -16.00 -12.64 -24.69
CA TYR A 126 -14.56 -12.55 -24.47
C TYR A 126 -13.80 -13.71 -25.10
N GLN A 127 -14.34 -14.93 -25.03
CA GLN A 127 -13.76 -16.10 -25.68
C GLN A 127 -13.70 -15.93 -27.21
N SER A 128 -14.67 -15.22 -27.80
CA SER A 128 -14.68 -14.86 -29.21
C SER A 128 -13.77 -13.67 -29.59
N GLY A 129 -12.94 -13.18 -28.65
CA GLY A 129 -11.97 -12.11 -28.91
C GLY A 129 -12.50 -10.69 -28.67
N ALA A 130 -13.71 -10.52 -28.14
CA ALA A 130 -14.18 -9.19 -27.76
C ALA A 130 -13.34 -8.62 -26.61
N PRO A 131 -13.01 -7.31 -26.63
CA PRO A 131 -12.24 -6.69 -25.57
C PRO A 131 -12.99 -6.75 -24.23
N LYS A 132 -12.25 -6.90 -23.13
CA LYS A 132 -12.83 -6.88 -21.78
C LYS A 132 -13.51 -5.55 -21.50
N GLU A 133 -14.81 -5.57 -21.28
CA GLU A 133 -15.62 -4.39 -20.98
C GLU A 133 -15.39 -3.86 -19.56
N SER A 134 -14.84 -4.68 -18.66
CA SER A 134 -14.66 -4.31 -17.25
C SER A 134 -13.55 -5.11 -16.55
N GLY A 135 -13.02 -4.51 -15.48
CA GLY A 135 -11.99 -5.11 -14.63
C GLY A 135 -10.63 -4.47 -14.88
N LYS A 136 -10.18 -3.70 -13.90
CA LYS A 136 -8.82 -3.16 -13.91
C LYS A 136 -7.79 -4.30 -13.82
N GLU A 137 -6.73 -4.26 -14.60
CA GLU A 137 -5.67 -5.28 -14.55
C GLU A 137 -4.74 -5.10 -13.35
N PRO A 138 -4.07 -6.16 -12.88
CA PRO A 138 -3.00 -6.02 -11.90
C PRO A 138 -1.88 -5.13 -12.45
N LEU A 139 -1.45 -4.14 -11.67
CA LEU A 139 -0.35 -3.26 -12.06
C LEU A 139 0.98 -4.06 -11.98
N PRO A 140 1.74 -4.23 -13.07
CA PRO A 140 3.04 -4.89 -13.01
C PRO A 140 4.02 -4.12 -12.11
N TYR A 141 4.92 -4.81 -11.43
CA TYR A 141 5.90 -4.18 -10.53
C TYR A 141 6.82 -3.20 -11.27
N SER A 142 7.24 -3.54 -12.49
CA SER A 142 8.03 -2.66 -13.35
C SER A 142 7.32 -1.34 -13.65
N LEU A 143 6.01 -1.39 -13.92
CA LEU A 143 5.20 -0.18 -14.14
C LEU A 143 5.00 0.59 -12.83
N TYR A 144 4.87 -0.09 -11.68
CA TYR A 144 4.89 0.56 -10.37
C TYR A 144 6.18 1.35 -10.13
N GLN A 145 7.36 0.77 -10.37
CA GLN A 145 8.66 1.45 -10.27
C GLN A 145 8.71 2.69 -11.18
N GLN A 146 8.27 2.56 -12.43
CA GLN A 146 8.22 3.71 -13.35
C GLN A 146 7.27 4.82 -12.87
N LEU A 147 6.13 4.47 -12.28
CA LEU A 147 5.18 5.43 -11.71
C LEU A 147 5.74 6.08 -10.44
N CYS A 148 6.47 5.33 -9.61
CA CYS A 148 7.20 5.83 -8.46
C CYS A 148 8.21 6.92 -8.86
N LYS A 149 9.08 6.65 -9.84
CA LYS A 149 10.01 7.65 -10.40
C LYS A 149 9.28 8.86 -10.98
N ALA A 150 8.23 8.62 -11.78
CA ALA A 150 7.48 9.70 -12.42
C ALA A 150 6.69 10.56 -11.43
N THR A 151 6.27 10.00 -10.29
CA THR A 151 5.60 10.77 -9.22
C THR A 151 6.58 11.50 -8.33
N LEU A 152 7.79 10.97 -8.14
CA LEU A 152 8.85 11.57 -7.33
C LEU A 152 9.32 12.93 -7.88
N VAL A 153 9.40 13.08 -9.21
CA VAL A 153 9.82 14.32 -9.86
C VAL A 153 8.71 15.37 -10.00
N ARG A 154 7.48 15.08 -9.54
CA ARG A 154 6.35 16.00 -9.70
C ARG A 154 6.42 17.17 -8.74
N GLN A 155 5.98 18.33 -9.23
CA GLN A 155 5.80 19.54 -8.45
C GLN A 155 4.47 19.52 -7.65
N ASP A 156 4.25 18.47 -6.85
CA ASP A 156 3.11 18.35 -5.93
C ASP A 156 3.54 18.11 -4.48
N ALA A 157 4.77 18.52 -4.16
CA ALA A 157 5.39 18.38 -2.84
C ALA A 157 5.36 16.92 -2.36
N GLY A 158 5.66 15.95 -3.24
CA GLY A 158 5.67 14.53 -2.91
C GLY A 158 4.30 13.88 -2.64
N PHE A 159 3.18 14.58 -2.88
CA PHE A 159 1.83 14.05 -2.62
C PHE A 159 1.56 12.77 -3.41
N SER A 160 1.78 12.80 -4.72
CA SER A 160 1.42 11.66 -5.58
C SER A 160 2.32 10.46 -5.33
N HIS A 161 3.59 10.73 -5.04
CA HIS A 161 4.58 9.72 -4.72
C HIS A 161 4.23 9.00 -3.43
N PHE A 162 4.00 9.75 -2.36
CA PHE A 162 3.64 9.18 -1.08
C PHE A 162 2.29 8.45 -1.09
N PHE A 163 1.29 8.97 -1.80
CA PHE A 163 0.00 8.29 -1.94
C PHE A 163 0.14 6.95 -2.68
N LEU A 164 0.90 6.91 -3.79
CA LEU A 164 1.17 5.70 -4.55
C LEU A 164 1.91 4.66 -3.71
N SER A 165 3.04 5.03 -3.11
CA SER A 165 3.86 4.14 -2.28
C SER A 165 3.08 3.63 -1.07
N THR A 166 2.25 4.47 -0.44
CA THR A 166 1.38 4.08 0.67
C THR A 166 0.31 3.09 0.24
N GLN A 167 -0.35 3.33 -0.90
CA GLN A 167 -1.36 2.40 -1.38
C GLN A 167 -0.77 1.02 -1.72
N TRP A 168 0.42 1.00 -2.33
CA TRP A 168 1.14 -0.21 -2.66
C TRP A 168 1.55 -0.98 -1.39
N ASN A 169 2.33 -0.36 -0.51
CA ASN A 169 2.91 -1.04 0.65
C ASN A 169 1.84 -1.45 1.69
N LEU A 170 0.76 -0.68 1.85
CA LEU A 170 -0.36 -1.10 2.70
C LEU A 170 -1.27 -2.13 2.02
N MET A 171 -1.12 -2.40 0.72
CA MET A 171 -1.99 -3.28 -0.07
C MET A 171 -3.48 -2.96 0.09
N CYS A 172 -3.80 -1.67 0.20
CA CYS A 172 -5.15 -1.22 0.56
C CYS A 172 -5.84 -0.48 -0.59
N ARG A 173 -7.10 -0.09 -0.37
CA ARG A 173 -7.84 0.71 -1.35
C ARG A 173 -7.42 2.17 -1.22
N SER A 174 -7.43 2.93 -2.30
CA SER A 174 -7.19 4.38 -2.26
C SER A 174 -8.14 5.13 -1.32
N GLU A 175 -9.34 4.58 -1.05
CA GLU A 175 -10.26 5.11 -0.04
C GLU A 175 -9.69 4.97 1.38
N SER A 176 -8.98 3.89 1.68
CA SER A 176 -8.33 3.68 2.97
C SER A 176 -7.12 4.60 3.14
N VAL A 177 -6.37 4.84 2.06
CA VAL A 177 -5.20 5.75 2.07
C VAL A 177 -5.60 7.17 2.43
N GLN A 178 -6.65 7.72 1.79
CA GLN A 178 -7.08 9.10 2.08
C GLN A 178 -7.60 9.31 3.51
N THR A 179 -8.01 8.23 4.20
CA THR A 179 -8.53 8.30 5.58
C THR A 179 -7.46 7.98 6.62
N LEU A 180 -6.19 7.83 6.22
CA LEU A 180 -5.11 7.62 7.18
C LEU A 180 -4.87 8.87 8.01
N CYS A 181 -4.56 8.65 9.28
CA CYS A 181 -4.15 9.69 10.21
C CYS A 181 -2.75 9.38 10.74
N THR A 182 -2.03 10.40 11.19
CA THR A 182 -0.69 10.23 11.80
C THR A 182 -0.73 9.29 13.01
N GLN A 183 -1.83 9.28 13.76
CA GLN A 183 -2.05 8.41 14.91
C GLN A 183 -2.19 6.93 14.54
N HIS A 184 -2.37 6.61 13.25
CA HIS A 184 -2.38 5.22 12.80
C HIS A 184 -0.97 4.65 12.66
N LEU A 185 0.07 5.49 12.71
CA LEU A 185 1.46 5.12 12.51
C LEU A 185 2.18 5.00 13.86
N SER A 186 2.97 3.94 14.01
CA SER A 186 3.86 3.72 15.14
C SER A 186 5.15 3.05 14.67
N GLY A 187 6.29 3.41 15.26
CA GLY A 187 7.53 2.64 15.08
C GLY A 187 7.36 1.25 15.69
N ILE A 188 7.74 0.20 14.95
CA ILE A 188 7.71 -1.19 15.41
C ILE A 188 9.02 -1.83 14.94
N ASP A 189 9.95 -2.02 15.88
CA ASP A 189 11.28 -2.57 15.64
C ASP A 189 12.03 -1.85 14.49
N ASP A 190 12.14 -2.50 13.34
CA ASP A 190 12.81 -2.04 12.11
C ASP A 190 11.84 -1.55 11.03
N SER A 191 10.59 -1.31 11.41
CA SER A 191 9.50 -0.97 10.48
C SER A 191 8.57 0.11 11.05
N VAL A 192 7.65 0.58 10.21
CA VAL A 192 6.53 1.43 10.62
C VAL A 192 5.24 0.61 10.56
N GLY A 193 4.60 0.40 11.71
CA GLY A 193 3.28 -0.21 11.79
C GLY A 193 2.18 0.78 11.42
N CYS A 194 1.22 0.34 10.60
CA CYS A 194 0.00 1.10 10.31
C CYS A 194 -1.25 0.32 10.71
N VAL A 195 -2.00 0.83 11.70
CA VAL A 195 -3.26 0.22 12.15
C VAL A 195 -4.45 0.90 11.47
N MET A 196 -5.30 0.11 10.80
CA MET A 196 -6.53 0.61 10.17
C MET A 196 -7.76 0.17 10.97
N PHE A 197 -8.52 1.14 11.47
CA PHE A 197 -9.73 0.87 12.27
C PHE A 197 -10.97 0.53 11.45
N LYS A 198 -10.98 0.88 10.15
CA LYS A 198 -12.08 0.58 9.23
C LYS A 198 -11.53 0.04 7.91
N SER A 199 -12.14 -1.03 7.43
CA SER A 199 -11.86 -1.59 6.10
C SER A 199 -13.18 -1.97 5.43
N LYS A 200 -13.20 -2.19 4.10
CA LYS A 200 -14.47 -2.58 3.42
C LYS A 200 -15.12 -3.81 4.04
N THR A 201 -14.32 -4.75 4.55
CA THR A 201 -14.79 -5.99 5.18
C THR A 201 -14.97 -5.88 6.69
N ASN A 202 -14.50 -4.80 7.31
CA ASN A 202 -14.67 -4.48 8.73
C ASN A 202 -15.12 -3.02 8.85
N GLN A 203 -16.39 -2.75 8.55
CA GLN A 203 -16.97 -1.40 8.61
C GLN A 203 -17.29 -0.97 10.04
N GLU A 204 -17.60 -1.93 10.91
CA GLU A 204 -17.98 -1.73 12.31
C GLU A 204 -16.76 -1.54 13.22
N GLY A 205 -15.56 -1.89 12.75
CA GLY A 205 -14.32 -1.73 13.51
C GLY A 205 -14.15 -2.71 14.68
N GLY A 206 -15.05 -3.70 14.80
CA GLY A 206 -14.99 -4.74 15.84
C GLY A 206 -13.96 -5.84 15.58
N GLY A 207 -13.40 -5.92 14.37
CA GLY A 207 -12.34 -6.88 14.04
C GLY A 207 -10.97 -6.54 14.69
N PRO A 208 -10.03 -7.50 14.71
CA PRO A 208 -8.67 -7.30 15.21
C PRO A 208 -7.98 -6.10 14.56
N LYS A 209 -7.21 -5.36 15.37
CA LYS A 209 -6.53 -4.12 14.99
C LYS A 209 -5.04 -4.38 14.71
N ASP A 210 -4.81 -5.30 13.79
CA ASP A 210 -3.44 -5.74 13.48
C ASP A 210 -2.70 -4.70 12.63
N PRO A 211 -1.42 -4.40 12.94
CA PRO A 211 -0.62 -3.47 12.16
C PRO A 211 -0.25 -4.09 10.81
N ARG A 212 -0.15 -3.23 9.79
CA ARG A 212 0.54 -3.55 8.53
C ARG A 212 1.93 -2.94 8.60
N HIS A 213 2.97 -3.77 8.56
CA HIS A 213 4.35 -3.34 8.69
C HIS A 213 4.90 -2.80 7.36
N LEU A 214 5.38 -1.56 7.39
CA LEU A 214 5.94 -0.83 6.26
C LEU A 214 7.45 -0.72 6.43
N TYR A 215 8.20 -1.15 5.43
CA TYR A 215 9.66 -1.20 5.48
C TYR A 215 10.29 -0.17 4.56
N ALA A 216 11.52 0.25 4.91
CA ALA A 216 12.38 0.96 3.97
C ALA A 216 12.96 0.00 2.93
N ASN A 217 13.31 0.56 1.78
CA ASN A 217 14.16 -0.09 0.79
C ASN A 217 15.37 0.81 0.48
N PRO A 218 16.49 0.64 1.21
CA PRO A 218 17.70 1.44 1.02
C PRO A 218 18.34 1.29 -0.37
N TYR A 219 17.95 0.29 -1.16
CA TYR A 219 18.48 0.04 -2.50
C TYR A 219 17.65 0.69 -3.61
N SER A 220 16.45 1.21 -3.30
CA SER A 220 15.53 1.76 -4.29
C SER A 220 14.76 2.95 -3.69
N PRO A 221 15.38 4.14 -3.64
CA PRO A 221 14.79 5.35 -3.07
C PRO A 221 13.44 5.74 -3.68
N ASP A 222 13.20 5.41 -4.95
CA ASP A 222 11.92 5.68 -5.63
C ASP A 222 10.78 4.76 -5.17
N THR A 223 11.05 3.55 -4.70
CA THR A 223 9.99 2.67 -4.16
C THR A 223 9.96 2.60 -2.64
N CYS A 224 10.97 3.16 -1.97
CA CYS A 224 11.10 3.17 -0.53
C CYS A 224 9.97 3.98 0.13
N TRP A 225 9.14 3.31 0.93
CA TRP A 225 8.01 3.96 1.59
C TRP A 225 8.46 5.02 2.62
N ILE A 226 9.53 4.75 3.38
CA ILE A 226 10.07 5.71 4.36
C ILE A 226 10.61 6.96 3.66
N THR A 227 11.31 6.81 2.53
CA THR A 227 11.75 7.96 1.71
C THR A 227 10.55 8.76 1.22
N ALA A 228 9.52 8.09 0.71
CA ALA A 228 8.31 8.76 0.24
C ALA A 228 7.60 9.53 1.36
N LEU A 229 7.51 8.95 2.57
CA LEU A 229 6.98 9.63 3.77
C LEU A 229 7.83 10.86 4.12
N ALA A 230 9.15 10.69 4.16
CA ALA A 230 10.09 11.74 4.54
C ALA A 230 9.98 12.95 3.61
N ILE A 231 9.95 12.73 2.30
CA ILE A 231 9.78 13.79 1.31
C ILE A 231 8.44 14.51 1.50
N TYR A 232 7.36 13.75 1.68
CA TYR A 232 6.02 14.31 1.83
C TYR A 232 5.88 15.19 3.07
N LEU A 233 6.40 14.73 4.21
CA LEU A 233 6.37 15.50 5.47
C LEU A 233 7.32 16.70 5.43
N ALA A 234 8.52 16.54 4.86
CA ALA A 234 9.52 17.62 4.75
C ALA A 234 9.01 18.80 3.92
N CYS A 235 8.19 18.52 2.90
CA CYS A 235 7.57 19.57 2.09
C CYS A 235 6.32 20.19 2.76
N ARG A 236 5.96 19.78 3.98
CA ARG A 236 4.78 20.24 4.75
C ARG A 236 5.12 20.42 6.25
N PRO A 237 6.10 21.26 6.60
CA PRO A 237 6.55 21.41 7.99
C PRO A 237 5.45 21.89 8.94
N THR A 238 4.45 22.61 8.42
CA THR A 238 3.32 23.15 9.19
C THR A 238 2.15 22.19 9.36
N GLN A 239 2.21 20.97 8.81
CA GLN A 239 1.12 20.00 8.93
C GLN A 239 1.01 19.48 10.38
N PRO A 240 -0.13 19.68 11.07
CA PRO A 240 -0.32 19.16 12.41
C PRO A 240 -0.62 17.66 12.38
N LYS A 241 -0.66 17.05 13.58
CA LYS A 241 -1.21 15.70 13.77
C LYS A 241 -2.64 15.61 13.24
N GLY A 242 -3.05 14.43 12.76
CA GLY A 242 -4.39 14.20 12.21
C GLY A 242 -4.31 13.58 10.81
N PRO A 243 -5.21 13.96 9.87
CA PRO A 243 -5.23 13.38 8.53
C PRO A 243 -3.87 13.48 7.84
N LEU A 244 -3.36 12.34 7.37
CA LEU A 244 -2.08 12.27 6.69
C LEU A 244 -2.14 12.99 5.33
N PHE A 245 -3.28 12.90 4.65
CA PHE A 245 -3.62 13.62 3.43
C PHE A 245 -4.76 14.61 3.71
N PRO A 246 -4.47 15.86 4.14
CA PRO A 246 -5.49 16.82 4.53
C PRO A 246 -6.32 17.30 3.34
N GLY A 247 -7.57 17.70 3.61
CA GLY A 247 -8.52 18.22 2.62
C GLY A 247 -9.39 17.14 1.96
N PRO A 248 -10.51 17.54 1.33
CA PRO A 248 -11.44 16.61 0.73
C PRO A 248 -10.91 16.01 -0.58
N ASN A 249 -11.46 14.88 -1.00
CA ASN A 249 -11.28 14.28 -2.33
C ASN A 249 -9.84 13.90 -2.72
N GLN A 250 -8.95 13.61 -1.76
CA GLN A 250 -7.56 13.22 -2.06
C GLN A 250 -7.45 11.97 -2.91
N LYS A 251 -8.36 10.99 -2.74
CA LYS A 251 -8.48 9.84 -3.65
C LYS A 251 -8.70 10.27 -5.11
N VAL A 252 -9.56 11.26 -5.34
CA VAL A 252 -9.90 11.74 -6.70
C VAL A 252 -8.69 12.47 -7.29
N ARG A 253 -8.06 13.35 -6.50
CA ARG A 253 -6.82 14.05 -6.87
C ARG A 253 -5.72 13.07 -7.30
N PHE A 254 -5.46 12.05 -6.48
CA PHE A 254 -4.50 10.99 -6.81
C PHE A 254 -4.94 10.20 -8.05
N GLY A 255 -6.21 9.80 -8.13
CA GLY A 255 -6.74 9.04 -9.26
C GLY A 255 -6.62 9.75 -10.60
N ASN A 256 -6.79 11.07 -10.63
CA ASN A 256 -6.59 11.89 -11.82
C ASN A 256 -5.11 11.94 -12.21
N THR A 257 -4.23 12.15 -11.24
CA THR A 257 -2.77 12.16 -11.48
C THR A 257 -2.28 10.82 -12.00
N LEU A 258 -2.71 9.72 -11.37
CA LEU A 258 -2.36 8.36 -11.78
C LEU A 258 -2.84 8.08 -13.22
N ARG A 259 -4.05 8.52 -13.58
CA ARG A 259 -4.57 8.37 -14.95
C ARG A 259 -3.72 9.11 -15.96
N GLN A 260 -3.33 10.35 -15.67
CA GLN A 260 -2.47 11.14 -16.56
C GLN A 260 -1.13 10.45 -16.79
N LEU A 261 -0.50 9.96 -15.72
CA LEU A 261 0.80 9.28 -15.80
C LEU A 261 0.73 7.95 -16.54
N ILE A 262 -0.30 7.15 -16.30
CA ILE A 262 -0.51 5.89 -17.03
C ILE A 262 -0.73 6.17 -18.51
N ASN A 263 -1.63 7.09 -18.85
CA ASN A 263 -1.90 7.43 -20.24
C ASN A 263 -0.63 7.90 -20.96
N ALA A 264 0.18 8.74 -20.31
CA ALA A 264 1.45 9.21 -20.88
C ALA A 264 2.49 8.10 -21.06
N LYS A 265 2.49 7.07 -20.20
CA LYS A 265 3.48 5.98 -20.25
C LYS A 265 3.09 4.79 -21.13
N THR A 266 1.82 4.42 -21.12
CA THR A 266 1.37 3.16 -21.74
C THR A 266 0.26 3.36 -22.77
N GLY A 267 -0.43 4.51 -22.77
CA GLY A 267 -1.64 4.72 -23.56
C GLY A 267 -2.84 3.86 -23.12
N GLN A 268 -2.72 3.10 -22.01
CA GLN A 268 -3.72 2.12 -21.61
C GLN A 268 -4.70 2.67 -20.58
N THR A 269 -5.99 2.41 -20.78
CA THR A 269 -7.06 2.87 -19.89
C THR A 269 -7.48 1.81 -18.86
N HIS A 270 -6.98 0.59 -18.96
CA HIS A 270 -7.33 -0.53 -18.08
C HIS A 270 -6.59 -0.53 -16.73
N TYR A 271 -5.64 0.39 -16.51
CA TYR A 271 -5.04 0.61 -15.20
C TYR A 271 -5.74 1.74 -14.42
N GLY A 272 -5.59 1.74 -13.09
CA GLY A 272 -6.13 2.76 -12.19
C GLY A 272 -5.85 2.43 -10.73
N THR A 273 -6.47 3.16 -9.80
CA THR A 273 -6.17 2.96 -8.36
C THR A 273 -6.46 1.54 -7.86
N HIS A 274 -7.41 0.83 -8.47
CA HIS A 274 -7.66 -0.58 -8.15
C HIS A 274 -6.56 -1.53 -8.66
N SER A 275 -5.84 -1.17 -9.73
CA SER A 275 -4.73 -1.94 -10.29
C SER A 275 -3.57 -2.05 -9.34
N ILE A 276 -3.28 -1.00 -8.55
CA ILE A 276 -2.21 -0.99 -7.55
C ILE A 276 -2.39 -2.15 -6.57
N ARG A 277 -3.58 -2.22 -5.94
CA ARG A 277 -3.89 -3.27 -4.96
C ARG A 277 -3.89 -4.67 -5.56
N LYS A 278 -4.36 -4.83 -6.80
CA LYS A 278 -4.29 -6.10 -7.52
C LYS A 278 -2.85 -6.48 -7.84
N GLY A 279 -2.07 -5.51 -8.34
CA GLY A 279 -0.68 -5.66 -8.72
C GLY A 279 0.20 -6.10 -7.58
N VAL A 280 0.12 -5.43 -6.43
CA VAL A 280 0.92 -5.79 -5.25
C VAL A 280 0.54 -7.15 -4.67
N ALA A 281 -0.75 -7.52 -4.68
CA ALA A 281 -1.19 -8.86 -4.26
C ALA A 281 -0.65 -9.95 -5.21
N THR A 282 -0.71 -9.72 -6.52
CA THR A 282 -0.11 -10.63 -7.50
C THR A 282 1.40 -10.71 -7.31
N PHE A 283 2.09 -9.58 -7.20
CA PHE A 283 3.54 -9.50 -7.01
C PHE A 283 4.01 -10.29 -5.78
N ALA A 284 3.31 -10.15 -4.65
CA ALA A 284 3.62 -10.88 -3.44
C ALA A 284 3.47 -12.41 -3.60
N CYS A 285 2.54 -12.87 -4.44
CA CYS A 285 2.30 -14.30 -4.68
C CYS A 285 3.11 -14.88 -5.85
N SER A 286 3.56 -14.05 -6.79
CA SER A 286 4.17 -14.51 -8.06
C SER A 286 5.67 -14.25 -8.17
N GLY A 287 6.28 -13.54 -7.21
CA GLY A 287 7.70 -13.15 -7.28
C GLY A 287 8.69 -14.29 -7.03
N THR A 288 8.24 -15.41 -6.44
CA THR A 288 9.08 -16.53 -5.99
C THR A 288 8.21 -17.71 -5.54
N THR A 289 8.78 -18.93 -5.54
CA THR A 289 8.15 -20.10 -4.93
C THR A 289 8.24 -20.11 -3.39
N GLY A 290 9.10 -19.26 -2.80
CA GLY A 290 9.25 -19.12 -1.35
C GLY A 290 8.53 -17.90 -0.75
N GLY A 291 7.55 -17.32 -1.46
CA GLY A 291 6.91 -16.06 -1.07
C GLY A 291 6.07 -16.13 0.21
N PRO A 292 5.57 -14.98 0.70
CA PRO A 292 4.65 -14.94 1.84
C PRO A 292 3.42 -15.82 1.63
N SER A 293 2.87 -16.36 2.71
CA SER A 293 1.69 -17.22 2.61
C SER A 293 0.50 -16.47 1.99
N ILE A 294 -0.32 -17.18 1.22
CA ILE A 294 -1.57 -16.61 0.67
C ILE A 294 -2.50 -16.11 1.79
N ALA A 295 -2.44 -16.72 2.98
CA ALA A 295 -3.16 -16.27 4.15
C ALA A 295 -2.74 -14.85 4.56
N SER A 296 -1.44 -14.61 4.72
CA SER A 296 -0.89 -13.28 5.04
C SER A 296 -1.26 -12.25 3.97
N VAL A 297 -1.20 -12.62 2.69
CA VAL A 297 -1.60 -11.75 1.57
C VAL A 297 -3.09 -11.40 1.65
N CYS A 298 -3.98 -12.39 1.81
CA CYS A 298 -5.41 -12.16 1.92
C CYS A 298 -5.77 -11.29 3.13
N LEU A 299 -5.19 -11.58 4.30
CA LEU A 299 -5.39 -10.80 5.52
C LEU A 299 -4.94 -9.34 5.33
N ARG A 300 -3.73 -9.11 4.80
CA ARG A 300 -3.22 -7.75 4.55
C ARG A 300 -4.03 -7.01 3.48
N VAL A 301 -4.48 -7.67 2.41
CA VAL A 301 -5.31 -7.02 1.38
C VAL A 301 -6.76 -6.77 1.85
N GLY A 302 -7.18 -7.43 2.94
CA GLY A 302 -8.54 -7.42 3.45
C GLY A 302 -9.49 -8.21 2.56
N TRP A 303 -9.08 -9.42 2.17
CA TRP A 303 -9.86 -10.42 1.46
C TRP A 303 -10.26 -11.55 2.41
N SER A 304 -11.43 -12.14 2.17
CA SER A 304 -11.80 -13.41 2.81
C SER A 304 -10.89 -14.51 2.29
N LEU A 305 -10.55 -15.45 3.16
CA LEU A 305 -9.76 -16.64 2.85
C LEU A 305 -10.56 -17.71 2.11
N GLY A 306 -11.86 -17.52 1.89
CA GLY A 306 -12.72 -18.50 1.23
C GLY A 306 -14.08 -18.70 1.92
N GLY A 307 -14.35 -17.96 3.00
CA GLY A 307 -15.58 -18.07 3.78
C GLY A 307 -15.53 -19.24 4.77
N GLY A 308 -16.35 -19.15 5.82
CA GLY A 308 -16.60 -20.29 6.71
C GLY A 308 -15.50 -20.54 7.74
N VAL A 309 -14.85 -21.70 7.65
CA VAL A 309 -13.89 -22.21 8.64
C VAL A 309 -12.57 -21.44 8.57
N GLN A 310 -11.99 -21.26 7.39
CA GLN A 310 -10.68 -20.62 7.24
C GLN A 310 -10.63 -19.20 7.82
N ASP A 311 -11.67 -18.39 7.58
CA ASP A 311 -11.78 -17.03 8.14
C ASP A 311 -11.89 -17.00 9.68
N ARG A 312 -12.28 -18.10 10.33
CA ARG A 312 -12.40 -18.20 11.81
C ARG A 312 -11.11 -18.66 12.48
N TYR A 313 -10.38 -19.56 11.84
CA TYR A 313 -9.22 -20.23 12.44
C TYR A 313 -7.87 -19.65 11.99
N ILE A 314 -7.78 -19.15 10.75
CA ILE A 314 -6.54 -18.54 10.27
C ILE A 314 -6.55 -17.07 10.68
N ARG A 315 -5.66 -16.72 11.61
CA ARG A 315 -5.54 -15.38 12.18
C ARG A 315 -4.29 -14.69 11.68
N TYR A 316 -4.29 -13.38 11.89
CA TYR A 316 -3.09 -12.57 11.72
C TYR A 316 -1.97 -13.11 12.61
N GLU A 317 -0.77 -13.10 12.07
CA GLU A 317 0.47 -13.39 12.77
C GLU A 317 1.51 -12.40 12.23
N SER A 318 2.30 -11.83 13.15
CA SER A 318 3.18 -10.70 12.85
C SER A 318 4.30 -11.08 11.90
N ALA A 319 4.95 -12.23 12.07
CA ALA A 319 6.06 -12.64 11.21
C ALA A 319 5.60 -12.79 9.74
N GLY A 320 4.39 -13.31 9.51
CA GLY A 320 3.80 -13.38 8.18
C GLY A 320 3.55 -12.02 7.52
N ASP A 321 3.04 -11.03 8.28
CA ASP A 321 2.86 -9.66 7.76
C ASP A 321 4.18 -8.91 7.59
N GLN A 322 5.13 -9.10 8.50
CA GLN A 322 6.49 -8.53 8.43
C GLN A 322 7.22 -9.04 7.19
N TYR A 323 7.19 -10.36 6.96
CA TYR A 323 7.77 -10.98 5.77
C TYR A 323 7.13 -10.45 4.48
N LEU A 324 5.80 -10.36 4.45
CA LEU A 324 5.07 -9.76 3.35
C LEU A 324 5.42 -8.27 3.15
N GLY A 325 5.56 -7.52 4.24
CA GLY A 325 5.92 -6.10 4.25
C GLY A 325 7.27 -5.86 3.58
N ARG A 326 8.29 -6.66 3.94
CA ARG A 326 9.61 -6.64 3.30
C ARG A 326 9.53 -6.99 1.81
N GLY A 327 8.75 -8.03 1.47
CA GLY A 327 8.52 -8.43 0.10
C GLY A 327 7.91 -7.31 -0.76
N VAL A 328 6.84 -6.68 -0.30
CA VAL A 328 6.16 -5.61 -1.06
C VAL A 328 6.92 -4.29 -1.07
N ALA A 329 7.83 -4.06 -0.11
CA ALA A 329 8.81 -2.97 -0.15
C ALA A 329 9.85 -3.15 -1.28
N GLY A 330 9.89 -4.34 -1.91
CA GLY A 330 10.78 -4.66 -3.02
C GLY A 330 12.18 -5.06 -2.58
N LEU A 331 12.34 -5.54 -1.34
CA LEU A 331 13.62 -6.07 -0.87
C LEU A 331 13.97 -7.38 -1.60
N PRO A 332 15.26 -7.66 -1.85
CA PRO A 332 15.68 -8.75 -2.71
C PRO A 332 15.58 -10.09 -1.99
N LEU A 333 14.45 -10.78 -2.14
CA LEU A 333 14.13 -11.99 -1.37
C LEU A 333 15.18 -13.10 -1.41
N ASN A 334 15.85 -13.24 -2.56
CA ASN A 334 16.81 -14.31 -2.80
C ASN A 334 18.26 -13.91 -2.44
N LEU A 335 18.43 -12.85 -1.64
CA LEU A 335 19.72 -12.36 -1.16
C LEU A 335 19.70 -12.18 0.36
N ALA A 336 20.88 -12.25 0.99
CA ALA A 336 21.06 -11.90 2.40
C ALA A 336 20.58 -10.47 2.70
N ASP A 337 20.63 -9.59 1.70
CA ASP A 337 20.21 -8.19 1.75
C ASP A 337 18.70 -8.01 1.94
N PHE A 338 17.91 -9.09 1.85
CA PHE A 338 16.49 -9.07 2.26
C PHE A 338 16.32 -8.67 3.73
N ALA A 339 17.31 -8.98 4.57
CA ALA A 339 17.33 -8.63 6.00
C ALA A 339 17.90 -7.23 6.28
N VAL A 340 18.07 -6.38 5.26
CA VAL A 340 18.57 -5.01 5.45
C VAL A 340 17.66 -4.23 6.42
N LEU A 341 18.27 -3.38 7.23
CA LEU A 341 17.58 -2.45 8.13
C LEU A 341 17.27 -1.14 7.39
N PRO A 342 16.26 -0.36 7.82
CA PRO A 342 16.10 1.02 7.34
C PRO A 342 17.37 1.84 7.66
N PRO A 343 17.68 2.90 6.89
CA PRO A 343 18.73 3.82 7.29
C PRO A 343 18.39 4.38 8.67
N HIS A 344 19.34 4.33 9.60
CA HIS A 344 19.17 4.77 10.99
C HIS A 344 20.49 5.24 11.57
N PHE A 345 20.41 6.03 12.65
CA PHE A 345 21.58 6.62 13.30
C PHE A 345 22.13 5.72 14.41
N VAL A 346 23.43 5.85 14.65
CA VAL A 346 24.11 5.19 15.78
C VAL A 346 23.55 5.69 17.11
N ASN A 347 23.33 7.02 17.23
CA ASN A 347 22.81 7.66 18.42
C ASN A 347 21.55 8.50 18.11
N ASN A 348 20.38 8.00 18.53
CA ASN A 348 19.11 8.70 18.36
C ASN A 348 18.92 9.93 19.28
N GLN A 349 19.86 10.18 20.20
CA GLN A 349 19.89 11.34 21.09
C GLN A 349 20.91 12.41 20.65
N ASP A 350 21.50 12.25 19.46
CA ASP A 350 22.41 13.25 18.90
C ASP A 350 21.73 14.63 18.77
N VAL A 351 22.42 15.69 19.21
CA VAL A 351 21.86 17.04 19.28
C VAL A 351 21.57 17.61 17.89
N ASN A 352 22.41 17.30 16.90
CA ASN A 352 22.20 17.76 15.52
C ASN A 352 21.03 17.03 14.87
N LEU A 353 20.87 15.73 15.15
CA LEU A 353 19.68 14.97 14.73
C LEU A 353 18.40 15.58 15.31
N GLN A 354 18.38 15.85 16.63
CA GLN A 354 17.21 16.44 17.29
C GLN A 354 16.86 17.81 16.70
N LYS A 355 17.88 18.66 16.47
CA LYS A 355 17.72 19.95 15.80
C LYS A 355 17.18 19.78 14.38
N CYS A 356 17.71 18.83 13.61
CA CYS A 356 17.22 18.56 12.26
C CYS A 356 15.75 18.12 12.26
N VAL A 357 15.33 17.27 13.20
CA VAL A 357 13.93 16.85 13.35
C VAL A 357 13.04 18.06 13.69
N GLU A 358 13.50 18.94 14.57
CA GLU A 358 12.77 20.16 14.94
C GLU A 358 12.54 21.10 13.75
N GLU A 359 13.58 21.33 12.95
CA GLU A 359 13.50 22.22 11.78
C GLU A 359 12.69 21.62 10.62
N MET A 360 12.83 20.31 10.39
CA MET A 360 12.16 19.62 9.29
C MET A 360 10.68 19.32 9.59
N PHE A 361 10.34 19.04 10.86
CA PHE A 361 9.02 18.55 11.26
C PHE A 361 8.48 19.23 12.54
N PRO A 362 8.43 20.57 12.60
CA PRO A 362 8.19 21.31 13.84
C PRO A 362 6.84 20.97 14.50
N MET A 363 5.79 20.74 13.69
CA MET A 363 4.45 20.42 14.19
C MET A 363 4.28 18.95 14.61
N LEU A 364 5.10 18.04 14.07
CA LEU A 364 4.97 16.60 14.31
C LEU A 364 5.94 16.08 15.37
N ARG A 365 7.02 16.82 15.70
CA ARG A 365 7.96 16.43 16.76
C ARG A 365 7.27 16.25 18.13
N ALA A 366 6.21 16.99 18.42
CA ALA A 366 5.49 16.84 19.69
C ALA A 366 4.70 15.52 19.78
N CYS A 367 4.58 14.77 18.67
CA CYS A 367 3.87 13.51 18.62
C CYS A 367 4.82 12.35 18.99
N SER A 368 4.70 11.84 20.21
CA SER A 368 5.55 10.76 20.73
C SER A 368 5.58 9.51 19.84
N THR A 369 4.44 9.12 19.25
CA THR A 369 4.35 7.95 18.36
C THR A 369 5.09 8.12 17.04
N LEU A 370 5.37 9.36 16.62
CA LEU A 370 6.07 9.67 15.38
C LEU A 370 7.56 9.94 15.59
N GLN A 371 8.02 10.20 16.81
CA GLN A 371 9.39 10.64 17.08
C GLN A 371 10.45 9.77 16.39
N ASP A 372 10.38 8.45 16.56
CA ASP A 372 11.34 7.56 15.94
C ASP A 372 11.13 7.41 14.43
N ILE A 373 9.90 7.53 13.95
CA ILE A 373 9.58 7.57 12.51
C ILE A 373 10.19 8.82 11.86
N LEU A 374 10.16 9.98 12.52
CA LEU A 374 10.75 11.21 12.02
C LEU A 374 12.27 11.10 11.93
N LYS A 375 12.93 10.43 12.89
CA LYS A 375 14.37 10.12 12.81
C LYS A 375 14.68 9.21 11.63
N LEU A 376 13.87 8.17 11.39
CA LEU A 376 14.00 7.32 10.19
C LEU A 376 13.77 8.10 8.89
N CYS A 377 12.87 9.10 8.91
CA CYS A 377 12.67 9.99 7.78
C CYS A 377 13.93 10.82 7.49
N VAL A 378 14.55 11.42 8.51
CA VAL A 378 15.82 12.15 8.36
C VAL A 378 16.90 11.20 7.84
N ALA A 379 17.09 10.03 8.48
CA ALA A 379 18.09 9.05 8.07
C ALA A 379 17.90 8.60 6.61
N SER A 380 16.66 8.40 6.19
CA SER A 380 16.35 8.03 4.80
C SER A 380 16.68 9.16 3.81
N LEU A 381 16.37 10.42 4.15
CA LEU A 381 16.75 11.56 3.30
C LEU A 381 18.27 11.72 3.21
N VAL A 382 18.99 11.56 4.33
CA VAL A 382 20.46 11.58 4.38
C VAL A 382 21.04 10.47 3.51
N ASN A 383 20.57 9.22 3.68
CA ASN A 383 21.08 8.08 2.91
C ASN A 383 20.86 8.23 1.39
N HIS A 384 19.81 8.94 0.97
CA HIS A 384 19.43 9.08 -0.44
C HIS A 384 19.70 10.48 -1.01
N HIS A 385 20.41 11.35 -0.31
CA HIS A 385 20.50 12.76 -0.68
C HIS A 385 21.10 12.97 -2.08
N SER A 386 22.16 12.24 -2.45
CA SER A 386 22.79 12.34 -3.78
C SER A 386 21.83 11.98 -4.90
N TYR A 387 21.16 10.82 -4.77
CA TYR A 387 20.15 10.37 -5.72
C TYR A 387 19.01 11.38 -5.86
N LEU A 388 18.53 11.92 -4.74
CA LEU A 388 17.44 12.90 -4.75
C LEU A 388 17.86 14.20 -5.44
N ARG A 389 19.06 14.72 -5.18
CA ARG A 389 19.59 15.93 -5.84
C ARG A 389 19.72 15.77 -7.34
N GLU A 390 20.11 14.58 -7.81
CA GLU A 390 20.25 14.30 -9.24
C GLU A 390 18.89 14.15 -9.94
N LEU A 391 17.95 13.46 -9.30
CA LEU A 391 16.69 13.08 -9.95
C LEU A 391 15.62 14.18 -9.94
N ILE A 392 15.44 14.89 -8.81
CA ILE A 392 14.31 15.82 -8.66
C ILE A 392 14.66 17.20 -9.23
N PRO A 393 13.69 17.92 -9.83
CA PRO A 393 13.97 19.24 -10.38
C PRO A 393 14.46 20.22 -9.30
N ALA A 394 15.33 21.17 -9.68
CA ALA A 394 15.84 22.20 -8.77
C ALA A 394 14.73 23.02 -8.06
N SER A 395 13.57 23.16 -8.71
CA SER A 395 12.38 23.83 -8.14
C SER A 395 11.58 22.97 -7.15
N HIS A 396 11.95 21.70 -6.96
CA HIS A 396 11.21 20.80 -6.07
C HIS A 396 11.33 21.27 -4.61
N PRO A 397 10.21 21.41 -3.86
CA PRO A 397 10.21 21.99 -2.51
C PRO A 397 11.17 21.31 -1.52
N LEU A 398 11.41 20.01 -1.67
CA LEU A 398 12.37 19.26 -0.85
C LEU A 398 13.76 19.92 -0.81
N LEU A 399 14.25 20.42 -1.94
CA LEU A 399 15.60 21.01 -2.02
C LEU A 399 15.70 22.36 -1.29
N SER A 400 14.56 22.97 -0.94
CA SER A 400 14.49 24.19 -0.13
C SER A 400 14.35 23.92 1.37
N THR A 401 14.24 22.66 1.78
CA THR A 401 14.12 22.27 3.20
C THR A 401 15.44 22.42 3.94
N PHE A 402 15.37 22.52 5.28
CA PHE A 402 16.53 22.74 6.15
C PHE A 402 17.69 21.79 5.81
N LEU A 403 17.43 20.47 5.81
CA LEU A 403 18.45 19.46 5.58
C LEU A 403 19.19 19.62 4.24
N PHE A 404 18.50 20.02 3.18
CA PHE A 404 19.09 20.17 1.84
C PHE A 404 19.78 21.53 1.64
N ARG A 405 19.51 22.51 2.51
CA ARG A 405 20.12 23.84 2.50
C ARG A 405 21.41 23.96 3.30
N TYR A 406 21.64 23.08 4.27
CA TYR A 406 22.81 23.13 5.15
C TYR A 406 23.71 21.91 4.94
N PRO A 407 24.74 22.01 4.06
CA PRO A 407 25.65 20.89 3.75
C PRO A 407 26.37 20.34 4.98
N ASP A 408 26.75 21.18 5.94
CA ASP A 408 27.44 20.73 7.16
C ASP A 408 26.56 19.81 8.00
N MET A 409 25.26 20.14 8.12
CA MET A 409 24.27 19.28 8.78
C MET A 409 24.11 17.95 8.03
N MET A 410 24.05 18.01 6.69
CA MET A 410 23.96 16.81 5.85
C MET A 410 25.15 15.87 6.06
N ASN A 411 26.37 16.41 5.97
CA ASN A 411 27.61 15.66 6.12
C ASN A 411 27.77 15.07 7.52
N HIS A 412 27.42 15.85 8.55
CA HIS A 412 27.45 15.38 9.94
C HIS A 412 26.51 14.19 10.15
N LEU A 413 25.27 14.31 9.69
CA LEU A 413 24.28 13.22 9.83
C LEU A 413 24.64 12.01 8.97
N GLU A 414 25.24 12.21 7.78
CA GLU A 414 25.70 11.10 6.95
C GLU A 414 26.80 10.27 7.63
N ALA A 415 27.74 10.93 8.30
CA ALA A 415 28.77 10.27 9.09
C ALA A 415 28.21 9.51 10.31
N ALA A 416 27.05 9.93 10.81
CA ALA A 416 26.37 9.31 11.96
C ALA A 416 25.44 8.14 11.58
N LEU A 417 25.27 7.83 10.29
CA LEU A 417 24.49 6.66 9.84
C LEU A 417 25.20 5.35 10.15
N VAL A 418 24.43 4.35 10.58
CA VAL A 418 24.93 2.97 10.69
C VAL A 418 25.19 2.41 9.28
N ARG A 419 26.42 1.97 9.01
CA ARG A 419 26.81 1.32 7.74
C ARG A 419 26.86 -0.21 7.83
N ASP A 420 27.15 -0.73 9.02
CA ASP A 420 27.31 -2.16 9.27
C ASP A 420 26.26 -2.69 10.27
N THR A 421 26.68 -3.51 11.22
CA THR A 421 25.80 -4.12 12.23
C THR A 421 25.24 -3.08 13.19
N SER A 422 23.91 -3.02 13.30
CA SER A 422 23.23 -2.21 14.31
C SER A 422 23.37 -2.83 15.70
N THR A 423 23.58 -2.00 16.72
CA THR A 423 23.65 -2.42 18.12
C THR A 423 22.28 -2.50 18.79
N TRP A 424 21.27 -1.83 18.24
CA TRP A 424 19.97 -1.66 18.89
C TRP A 424 18.77 -2.07 18.02
N MET A 425 18.94 -2.17 16.70
CA MET A 425 17.87 -2.58 15.77
C MET A 425 18.17 -3.96 15.18
N LYS A 426 17.15 -4.82 15.12
CA LYS A 426 17.26 -6.17 14.53
C LYS A 426 16.21 -6.35 13.44
N PRO A 427 16.53 -7.09 12.37
CA PRO A 427 15.59 -7.27 11.28
C PRO A 427 14.46 -8.23 11.66
N THR A 428 13.22 -7.85 11.38
CA THR A 428 12.01 -8.67 11.63
C THR A 428 11.48 -9.30 10.34
N GLY A 429 10.62 -10.34 10.42
CA GLY A 429 10.04 -10.97 9.22
C GLY A 429 11.04 -11.58 8.23
N VAL A 430 12.22 -12.01 8.72
CA VAL A 430 13.27 -12.62 7.89
C VAL A 430 13.04 -14.13 7.80
N PRO A 431 12.85 -14.70 6.60
CA PRO A 431 12.65 -16.13 6.44
C PRO A 431 13.97 -16.92 6.61
N PRO A 432 13.93 -18.21 6.99
CA PRO A 432 15.14 -18.99 7.29
C PRO A 432 16.17 -19.05 6.16
N HIS A 433 15.72 -19.07 4.89
CA HIS A 433 16.64 -19.17 3.75
C HIS A 433 17.51 -17.92 3.56
N VAL A 434 17.06 -16.75 4.04
CA VAL A 434 17.87 -15.53 4.03
C VAL A 434 19.02 -15.63 5.02
N GLU A 435 18.83 -16.34 6.13
CA GLU A 435 19.91 -16.61 7.08
C GLU A 435 20.95 -17.56 6.49
N LEU A 436 20.51 -18.56 5.71
CA LEU A 436 21.43 -19.41 4.94
C LEU A 436 22.24 -18.59 3.93
N TYR A 437 21.64 -17.61 3.25
CA TYR A 437 22.38 -16.72 2.35
C TYR A 437 23.44 -15.87 3.08
N LYS A 438 23.17 -15.43 4.31
CA LYS A 438 24.18 -14.72 5.12
C LYS A 438 25.34 -15.63 5.46
N GLN A 439 25.08 -16.86 5.90
CA GLN A 439 26.11 -17.84 6.21
C GLN A 439 26.95 -18.17 4.96
N LEU A 440 26.31 -18.36 3.80
CA LEU A 440 27.01 -18.58 2.54
C LEU A 440 27.91 -17.39 2.15
N ARG A 441 27.45 -16.15 2.37
CA ARG A 441 28.27 -14.95 2.17
C ARG A 441 29.49 -14.92 3.10
N GLN A 442 29.33 -15.33 4.36
CA GLN A 442 30.46 -15.44 5.30
C GLN A 442 31.44 -16.53 4.89
N VAL A 443 30.96 -17.69 4.43
CA VAL A 443 31.81 -18.76 3.90
C VAL A 443 32.58 -18.28 2.68
N GLN A 444 31.92 -17.59 1.74
CA GLN A 444 32.59 -17.03 0.56
C GLN A 444 33.67 -16.02 0.96
N ALA A 445 33.39 -15.11 1.90
CA ALA A 445 34.39 -14.16 2.39
C ALA A 445 35.58 -14.85 3.06
N SER A 446 35.35 -15.93 3.82
CA SER A 446 36.42 -16.76 4.38
C SER A 446 37.27 -17.41 3.28
N ILE A 447 36.64 -17.92 2.20
CA ILE A 447 37.34 -18.51 1.05
C ILE A 447 38.18 -17.45 0.32
N ASP A 448 37.61 -16.27 0.07
CA ASP A 448 38.28 -15.16 -0.61
C ASP A 448 39.50 -14.65 0.20
N ASN A 449 39.45 -14.80 1.53
CA ASN A 449 40.55 -14.45 2.44
C ASN A 449 41.59 -15.58 2.63
N LEU A 450 41.40 -16.78 2.06
CA LEU A 450 42.38 -17.87 2.20
C LEU A 450 43.73 -17.58 1.51
N PRO A 451 43.81 -17.04 0.27
CA PRO A 451 45.09 -16.82 -0.39
C PRO A 451 46.08 -15.96 0.39
N PRO A 452 45.73 -14.77 0.94
CA PRO A 452 46.69 -13.98 1.71
C PRO A 452 47.15 -14.70 2.99
N VAL A 453 46.24 -15.38 3.69
CA VAL A 453 46.55 -16.14 4.91
C VAL A 453 47.51 -17.30 4.61
N LEU A 454 47.30 -18.01 3.50
CA LEU A 454 48.19 -19.09 3.07
C LEU A 454 49.56 -18.56 2.65
N LEU A 455 49.61 -17.46 1.91
CA LEU A 455 50.86 -16.82 1.49
C LEU A 455 51.67 -16.31 2.68
N GLU A 456 51.00 -15.69 3.66
CA GLU A 456 51.61 -15.26 4.92
C GLU A 456 52.13 -16.47 5.70
N GLY A 457 51.31 -17.51 5.87
CA GLY A 457 51.71 -18.74 6.55
C GLY A 457 52.90 -19.45 5.88
N MET A 458 52.93 -19.50 4.54
CA MET A 458 54.05 -20.05 3.78
C MET A 458 55.31 -19.20 3.91
N SER A 459 55.18 -17.87 3.87
CA SER A 459 56.31 -16.95 4.05
C SER A 459 56.94 -17.10 5.43
N ASN A 460 56.11 -17.12 6.48
CA ASN A 460 56.55 -17.36 7.85
C ASN A 460 57.26 -18.71 8.00
N LEU A 461 56.75 -19.77 7.35
CA LEU A 461 57.35 -21.11 7.41
C LEU A 461 58.69 -21.19 6.66
N ILE A 462 58.81 -20.50 5.51
CA ILE A 462 60.07 -20.40 4.75
C ILE A 462 61.14 -19.65 5.57
N GLU A 463 60.75 -18.58 6.26
CA GLU A 463 61.62 -17.81 7.15
C GLU A 463 62.02 -18.63 8.39
N GLU A 464 61.08 -19.28 9.06
CA GLU A 464 61.34 -20.12 10.24
C GLU A 464 62.24 -21.31 9.93
N LYS A 465 62.08 -21.93 8.74
CA LYS A 465 62.92 -23.04 8.29
C LYS A 465 64.27 -22.61 7.71
N GLY A 466 64.59 -21.30 7.72
CA GLY A 466 65.89 -20.79 7.31
C GLY A 466 66.24 -21.11 5.86
N VAL A 467 65.25 -21.18 4.96
CA VAL A 467 65.48 -21.49 3.54
C VAL A 467 66.36 -20.44 2.86
N ALA A 468 66.39 -19.22 3.39
CA ALA A 468 67.29 -18.14 2.96
C ALA A 468 68.77 -18.33 3.40
N ALA A 469 69.09 -19.31 4.27
CA ALA A 469 70.44 -19.58 4.75
C ALA A 469 71.22 -20.60 3.90
N GLY A 470 70.92 -20.71 2.59
CA GLY A 470 71.78 -21.41 1.62
C GLY A 470 71.85 -22.94 1.70
N ASN A 471 71.03 -23.61 2.53
CA ASN A 471 71.18 -25.05 2.81
C ASN A 471 70.33 -26.01 1.95
N ILE A 472 69.51 -25.53 1.00
CA ILE A 472 68.79 -26.42 0.07
C ILE A 472 69.50 -26.41 -1.29
N THR A 473 70.53 -27.24 -1.44
CA THR A 473 71.15 -27.52 -2.74
C THR A 473 70.53 -28.76 -3.39
N LYS A 474 70.55 -28.80 -4.73
CA LYS A 474 70.03 -29.87 -5.60
C LYS A 474 70.57 -31.29 -5.25
N GLN A 475 71.63 -31.39 -4.43
CA GLN A 475 72.16 -32.65 -3.90
C GLN A 475 71.33 -33.25 -2.76
N ALA A 476 70.60 -32.45 -1.97
CA ALA A 476 69.78 -32.95 -0.86
C ALA A 476 68.54 -33.72 -1.35
N LEU A 477 68.00 -33.35 -2.51
CA LEU A 477 66.82 -33.99 -3.14
C LEU A 477 67.13 -35.27 -3.94
N ARG A 478 68.40 -35.71 -4.00
CA ARG A 478 68.81 -36.92 -4.76
C ARG A 478 69.15 -38.13 -3.88
N LYS A 479 68.97 -38.05 -2.56
CA LYS A 479 69.26 -39.14 -1.62
C LYS A 479 68.00 -39.79 -1.04
N GLU A 480 66.99 -40.02 -1.85
CA GLU A 480 65.97 -41.05 -1.58
C GLU A 480 65.61 -41.73 -2.91
N GLN A 481 66.47 -42.65 -3.33
CA GLN A 481 66.15 -43.76 -4.22
C GLN A 481 66.82 -45.02 -3.69
#